data_AF-A0A663MFX6-F1
#
_entry.id   AF-A0A663MFX6-F1
#
_cell.length_a   1.000
_cell.length_b   1.000
_cell.length_c   1.000
_cell.angle_alpha   90.00
_cell.angle_beta   90.00
_cell.angle_gamma   90.00
#
_symmetry.space_group_name_H-M   'P 1'
#
loop_
_entity.id
_entity.type
_entity.pdbx_description
1 polymer ?
#
loop_
_entity_poly.entity_id
_entity_poly.type
_entity_poly.pdbx_seq_one_letter_code
_entity_poly.pdbx_strand_id
1 'polypeptide(L)'
;MLFAMVMTCRLFAGCLNLVLNITYACKPLTQFLEFHLFYQVFRHGDHTPQEFFPTDQHKDVARQQGYGQLTKLGIQQQYELGQYMRRRYSYFLSVVYKQCEIYVQSTDCDHTLMSAQASLAGLYPPAQGQIWNPRILWQPIPVHTVPLSHDNVSRN
;
A
#
# COMPACT_ATOMS: atom_id res chain seq x y z
N MET A 1 6.32 6.11 -14.22
CA MET A 1 6.36 6.46 -12.78
C MET A 1 5.29 5.68 -12.04
N LEU A 2 5.75 4.71 -11.27
CA LEU A 2 4.95 3.64 -10.66
C LEU A 2 5.19 3.65 -9.15
N PHE A 3 4.33 3.01 -8.38
CA PHE A 3 4.65 2.58 -7.02
C PHE A 3 4.35 1.10 -6.89
N ALA A 4 5.12 0.43 -6.03
CA ALA A 4 5.03 -1.00 -5.80
C ALA A 4 4.65 -1.30 -4.36
N MET A 5 3.77 -2.28 -4.19
CA MET A 5 3.38 -2.82 -2.91
C MET A 5 3.66 -4.32 -2.89
N VAL A 6 4.49 -4.72 -1.95
CA VAL A 6 4.82 -6.13 -1.67
C VAL A 6 4.02 -6.57 -0.47
N MET A 7 3.20 -7.59 -0.64
CA MET A 7 2.40 -8.17 0.42
C MET A 7 2.93 -9.58 0.72
N THR A 8 3.43 -9.78 1.94
CA THR A 8 3.99 -11.04 2.42
C THR A 8 3.07 -11.65 3.46
N CYS A 9 2.57 -12.87 3.22
CA CYS A 9 1.89 -13.61 4.27
C CYS A 9 2.90 -14.50 5.01
N ARG A 10 3.07 -14.23 6.30
CA ARG A 10 3.60 -15.19 7.26
C ARG A 10 2.43 -15.75 8.03
N LEU A 11 1.92 -16.93 7.66
CA LEU A 11 1.02 -17.67 8.54
C LEU A 11 1.82 -18.10 9.77
N PHE A 12 1.80 -17.30 10.83
CA PHE A 12 2.32 -17.71 12.13
C PHE A 12 1.29 -18.65 12.77
N ALA A 13 1.64 -19.93 12.84
CA ALA A 13 0.88 -20.96 13.54
C ALA A 13 0.87 -20.68 15.05
N GLY A 14 -0.09 -19.90 15.51
CA GLY A 14 -0.22 -19.48 16.90
C GLY A 14 -1.46 -20.03 17.58
N CYS A 15 -1.72 -21.35 17.52
CA CYS A 15 -2.74 -22.00 18.34
C CYS A 15 -2.34 -23.46 18.65
N LEU A 16 -1.45 -23.67 19.62
CA LEU A 16 -1.47 -24.93 20.38
C LEU A 16 -0.82 -24.73 21.76
N ASN A 17 -1.62 -24.39 22.76
CA ASN A 17 -1.35 -24.73 24.17
C ASN A 17 -2.66 -24.68 24.97
N LEU A 18 -3.45 -25.75 24.82
CA LEU A 18 -4.43 -26.34 25.75
C LEU A 18 -5.13 -27.38 24.85
N VAL A 19 -4.99 -28.68 25.00
CA VAL A 19 -5.24 -29.49 26.19
C VAL A 19 -4.44 -30.79 26.07
N LEU A 20 -3.89 -31.24 27.20
CA LEU A 20 -3.14 -32.47 27.38
C LEU A 20 -3.95 -33.73 27.01
N ASN A 21 -3.23 -34.65 26.34
CA ASN A 21 -3.37 -36.12 26.31
C ASN A 21 -4.70 -36.72 25.83
N ILE A 22 -4.62 -37.55 24.78
CA ILE A 22 -4.72 -39.02 24.83
C ILE A 22 -4.77 -39.58 23.39
N THR A 23 -3.99 -40.66 23.16
CA THR A 23 -4.06 -41.67 22.09
C THR A 23 -3.63 -41.34 20.64
N TYR A 24 -2.47 -41.91 20.29
CA TYR A 24 -2.16 -42.65 19.05
C TYR A 24 -2.86 -42.22 17.74
N ALA A 25 -2.25 -41.29 17.03
CA ALA A 25 -2.08 -41.39 15.58
C ALA A 25 -0.89 -40.52 15.20
N CYS A 26 0.16 -41.15 14.69
CA CYS A 26 1.25 -40.45 14.02
C CYS A 26 0.67 -39.70 12.82
N LYS A 27 0.25 -38.45 13.01
CA LYS A 27 0.19 -37.48 11.94
C LYS A 27 1.57 -36.82 11.91
N PRO A 28 2.29 -36.85 10.78
CA PRO A 28 3.51 -36.06 10.68
C PRO A 28 3.09 -34.61 10.89
N LEU A 29 3.67 -33.96 11.90
CA LEU A 29 3.48 -32.55 12.17
C LEU A 29 4.32 -31.73 11.19
N THR A 30 4.22 -32.05 9.89
CA THR A 30 4.71 -31.19 8.83
C THR A 30 3.64 -30.13 8.62
N GLN A 31 3.67 -29.11 9.48
CA GLN A 31 3.01 -27.85 9.20
C GLN A 31 3.78 -27.22 8.04
N PHE A 32 3.32 -27.46 6.81
CA PHE A 32 3.82 -26.78 5.64
C PHE A 32 3.52 -25.29 5.80
N LEU A 33 4.55 -24.48 6.02
CA LEU A 33 4.48 -23.04 5.89
C LEU A 33 4.35 -22.72 4.40
N GLU A 34 3.12 -22.58 3.90
CA GLU A 34 2.91 -22.02 2.57
C GLU A 34 3.15 -20.51 2.61
N PHE A 35 4.33 -20.09 2.16
CA PHE A 35 4.65 -18.69 1.94
C PHE A 35 4.00 -18.21 0.66
N HIS A 36 2.95 -17.42 0.79
CA HIS A 36 2.33 -16.72 -0.32
C HIS A 36 2.86 -15.29 -0.38
N LEU A 37 3.54 -14.97 -1.47
CA LEU A 37 4.07 -13.64 -1.78
C LEU A 37 3.28 -13.03 -2.94
N PHE A 38 2.75 -11.84 -2.74
CA PHE A 38 2.11 -11.07 -3.81
C PHE A 38 2.86 -9.77 -4.02
N TYR A 39 3.23 -9.51 -5.29
CA TYR A 39 3.83 -8.25 -5.72
C TYR A 39 2.84 -7.52 -6.60
N GLN A 40 2.63 -6.23 -6.34
CA GLN A 40 1.71 -5.40 -7.08
C GLN A 40 2.36 -4.07 -7.45
N VAL A 41 2.20 -3.68 -8.71
CA VAL A 41 2.73 -2.43 -9.24
C VAL A 41 1.58 -1.63 -9.80
N PHE A 42 1.52 -0.36 -9.42
CA PHE A 42 0.46 0.55 -9.80
C PHE A 42 1.07 1.82 -10.38
N ARG A 43 0.30 2.47 -11.25
CA ARG A 43 0.57 3.85 -11.64
C ARG A 43 -0.02 4.79 -10.59
N HIS A 44 0.58 5.97 -10.48
CA HIS A 44 0.01 7.11 -9.75
C HIS A 44 -1.42 7.44 -10.23
N GLY A 45 -2.16 8.20 -9.42
CA GLY A 45 -3.46 8.75 -9.82
C GLY A 45 -3.34 9.89 -10.83
N ASP A 46 -4.47 10.44 -11.25
CA ASP A 46 -4.53 11.65 -12.06
C ASP A 46 -3.68 12.80 -11.48
N HIS A 47 -2.89 13.45 -12.34
CA HIS A 47 -1.99 14.54 -11.98
C HIS A 47 -1.98 15.62 -13.06
N THR A 48 -1.63 16.83 -12.66
CA THR A 48 -1.39 17.96 -13.58
C THR A 48 -0.26 17.66 -14.57
N PRO A 49 -0.27 18.26 -15.77
CA PRO A 49 0.83 18.10 -16.73
C PRO A 49 2.17 18.52 -16.13
N GLN A 50 3.22 17.76 -16.43
CA GLN A 50 4.59 18.11 -16.02
C GLN A 50 5.15 19.25 -16.88
N GLU A 51 4.76 19.28 -18.15
CA GLU A 51 5.20 20.27 -19.13
C GLU A 51 4.02 20.67 -20.02
N PHE A 52 4.13 21.85 -20.61
CA PHE A 52 3.13 22.41 -21.50
C PHE A 52 3.81 22.78 -22.82
N PHE A 53 3.15 22.53 -23.94
CA PHE A 53 3.65 23.00 -25.22
C PHE A 53 3.58 24.54 -25.30
N PRO A 54 4.43 25.20 -26.11
CA PRO A 54 4.57 26.66 -26.11
C PRO A 54 3.26 27.43 -26.29
N THR A 55 2.30 26.92 -27.07
CA THR A 55 1.02 27.58 -27.38
C THR A 55 -0.15 27.16 -26.48
N ASP A 56 0.09 26.40 -25.42
CA ASP A 56 -1.01 25.93 -24.55
C ASP A 56 -1.67 27.10 -23.79
N GLN A 57 -3.00 27.20 -23.89
CA GLN A 57 -3.81 28.23 -23.26
C GLN A 57 -4.20 27.90 -21.81
N HIS A 58 -3.97 26.66 -21.35
CA HIS A 58 -4.40 26.17 -20.03
C HIS A 58 -3.27 26.12 -18.99
N LYS A 59 -2.13 26.76 -19.26
CA LYS A 59 -0.96 26.81 -18.35
C LYS A 59 -1.27 27.36 -16.97
N ASP A 60 -2.26 28.25 -16.87
CA ASP A 60 -2.60 28.91 -15.61
C ASP A 60 -3.21 27.97 -14.58
N VAL A 61 -3.87 26.89 -15.01
CA VAL A 61 -4.45 25.89 -14.10
C VAL A 61 -3.34 25.14 -13.35
N ALA A 62 -2.29 24.72 -14.05
CA ALA A 62 -1.14 24.06 -13.43
C ALA A 62 -0.27 25.03 -12.61
N ARG A 63 -0.25 26.34 -12.93
CA ARG A 63 0.45 27.32 -12.08
C ARG A 63 -0.12 27.40 -10.67
N GLN A 64 -1.43 27.20 -10.51
CA GLN A 64 -2.08 27.26 -9.20
C GLN A 64 -1.86 26.00 -8.36
N GLN A 65 -1.84 24.81 -9.00
CA GLN A 65 -1.71 23.52 -8.32
C GLN A 65 -0.26 22.98 -8.29
N GLY A 66 0.63 23.55 -9.11
CA GLY A 66 1.97 23.04 -9.37
C GLY A 66 1.99 22.07 -10.55
N TYR A 67 3.14 21.99 -11.23
CA TYR A 67 3.36 21.08 -12.36
C TYR A 67 3.65 19.66 -11.87
N GLY A 68 3.07 18.66 -12.54
CA GLY A 68 3.29 17.24 -12.20
C GLY A 68 2.73 16.81 -10.83
N GLN A 69 1.89 17.65 -10.21
CA GLN A 69 1.29 17.42 -8.89
C GLN A 69 0.00 16.61 -8.98
N LEU A 70 -0.21 15.73 -8.01
CA LEU A 70 -1.38 14.86 -7.92
C LEU A 70 -2.65 15.67 -7.71
N THR A 71 -3.71 15.41 -8.49
CA THR A 71 -4.98 16.13 -8.35
C THR A 71 -5.85 15.51 -7.25
N LYS A 72 -6.91 16.22 -6.84
CA LYS A 72 -7.94 15.66 -5.94
C LYS A 72 -8.60 14.41 -6.52
N LEU A 73 -8.77 14.35 -7.85
CA LEU A 73 -9.27 13.18 -8.54
C LEU A 73 -8.27 12.02 -8.41
N GLY A 74 -6.98 12.28 -8.60
CA GLY A 74 -5.93 11.28 -8.45
C GLY A 74 -5.87 10.69 -7.04
N ILE A 75 -6.04 11.53 -6.01
CA ILE A 75 -6.14 11.07 -4.61
C ILE A 75 -7.33 10.13 -4.44
N GLN A 76 -8.51 10.49 -4.94
CA GLN A 76 -9.72 9.68 -4.83
C GLN A 76 -9.55 8.32 -5.54
N GLN A 77 -8.99 8.31 -6.75
CA GLN A 77 -8.71 7.08 -7.51
C GLN A 77 -7.82 6.12 -6.73
N GLN A 78 -6.75 6.64 -6.12
CA GLN A 78 -5.80 5.82 -5.36
C GLN A 78 -6.39 5.33 -4.05
N TYR A 79 -7.22 6.14 -3.39
CA TYR A 79 -7.98 5.72 -2.22
C TYR A 79 -8.96 4.59 -2.54
N GLU A 80 -9.71 4.69 -3.65
CA GLU A 80 -10.61 3.64 -4.12
C GLU A 80 -9.87 2.35 -4.51
N LEU A 81 -8.70 2.47 -5.13
CA LEU A 81 -7.80 1.35 -5.39
C LEU A 81 -7.42 0.64 -4.07
N GLY A 82 -7.05 1.41 -3.04
CA GLY A 82 -6.78 0.89 -1.70
C GLY A 82 -7.95 0.10 -1.12
N GLN A 83 -9.16 0.64 -1.23
CA GLN A 83 -10.37 -0.05 -0.76
C GLN A 83 -10.65 -1.34 -1.56
N TYR A 84 -10.43 -1.32 -2.87
CA TYR A 84 -10.55 -2.50 -3.71
C TYR A 84 -9.57 -3.59 -3.24
N MET A 85 -8.31 -3.23 -2.97
CA MET A 85 -7.31 -4.16 -2.47
C MET A 85 -7.67 -4.71 -1.08
N ARG A 86 -8.21 -3.87 -0.19
CA ARG A 86 -8.72 -4.33 1.11
C ARG A 86 -9.79 -5.41 0.96
N ARG A 87 -10.74 -5.22 0.05
CA ARG A 87 -11.79 -6.20 -0.22
C ARG A 87 -11.19 -7.48 -0.83
N ARG A 88 -10.35 -7.32 -1.86
CA ARG A 88 -9.74 -8.42 -2.61
C ARG A 88 -8.85 -9.32 -1.77
N TYR A 89 -8.07 -8.77 -0.84
CA TYR A 89 -7.12 -9.49 0.00
C TYR A 89 -7.56 -9.57 1.47
N SER A 90 -8.86 -9.44 1.74
CA SER A 90 -9.42 -9.49 3.11
C SER A 90 -9.12 -10.78 3.86
N TYR A 91 -8.96 -11.90 3.15
CA TYR A 91 -8.57 -13.20 3.73
C TYR A 91 -7.06 -13.34 3.94
N PHE A 92 -6.27 -12.46 3.33
CA PHE A 92 -4.81 -12.55 3.27
C PHE A 92 -4.14 -11.50 4.18
N LEU A 93 -4.66 -10.27 4.20
CA LEU A 93 -4.15 -9.16 5.01
C LEU A 93 -4.92 -9.03 6.31
N SER A 94 -4.21 -8.78 7.42
CA SER A 94 -4.86 -8.50 8.69
C SER A 94 -5.74 -7.25 8.64
N VAL A 95 -6.79 -7.23 9.46
CA VAL A 95 -7.66 -6.04 9.63
C VAL A 95 -6.85 -4.84 10.13
N VAL A 96 -5.94 -5.07 11.07
CA VAL A 96 -4.99 -4.06 11.56
C VAL A 96 -3.70 -4.09 10.75
N TYR A 97 -3.07 -2.94 10.55
CA TYR A 97 -1.76 -2.86 9.89
C TYR A 97 -0.69 -3.58 10.71
N LYS A 98 0.14 -4.41 10.06
CA LYS A 98 1.33 -5.00 10.65
C LYS A 98 2.53 -4.78 9.74
N GLN A 99 3.61 -4.24 10.30
CA GLN A 99 4.84 -3.95 9.56
C GLN A 99 5.45 -5.19 8.88
N CYS A 100 5.24 -6.38 9.43
CA CYS A 100 5.77 -7.63 8.87
C CYS A 100 4.90 -8.23 7.74
N GLU A 101 3.72 -7.68 7.45
CA GLU A 101 2.81 -8.19 6.41
C GLU A 101 2.95 -7.46 5.08
N ILE A 102 3.35 -6.18 5.10
CA ILE A 102 3.44 -5.37 3.89
C ILE A 102 4.72 -4.52 3.85
N TYR A 103 5.25 -4.36 2.65
CA TYR A 103 6.33 -3.44 2.33
C TYR A 103 5.90 -2.58 1.14
N VAL A 104 6.06 -1.27 1.25
CA VAL A 104 5.60 -0.32 0.24
C VAL A 104 6.79 0.51 -0.22
N GLN A 105 7.01 0.53 -1.53
CA GLN A 105 8.05 1.33 -2.16
C GLN A 105 7.45 2.18 -3.26
N SER A 106 7.89 3.43 -3.35
CA SER A 106 7.47 4.37 -4.39
C SER A 106 8.68 5.02 -5.03
N THR A 107 8.57 5.39 -6.30
CA THR A 107 9.52 6.29 -6.95
C THR A 107 9.56 7.62 -6.19
N ASP A 108 10.74 8.25 -6.14
CA ASP A 108 10.96 9.53 -5.44
C ASP A 108 10.38 10.72 -6.24
N CYS A 109 9.06 10.77 -6.31
CA CYS A 109 8.27 11.83 -6.92
C CYS A 109 7.03 12.11 -6.06
N ASP A 110 6.64 13.38 -5.95
CA ASP A 110 5.52 13.80 -5.11
C ASP A 110 4.23 13.03 -5.44
N HIS A 111 3.86 12.96 -6.73
CA HIS A 111 2.61 12.35 -7.15
C HIS A 111 2.58 10.82 -6.93
N THR A 112 3.71 10.12 -6.98
CA THR A 112 3.78 8.68 -6.67
C THR A 112 3.79 8.43 -5.16
N LEU A 113 4.49 9.25 -4.37
CA LEU A 113 4.48 9.15 -2.90
C LEU A 113 3.09 9.44 -2.33
N MET A 114 2.45 10.52 -2.79
CA MET A 114 1.08 10.87 -2.40
C MET A 114 0.07 9.82 -2.85
N SER A 115 0.24 9.23 -4.04
CA SER A 115 -0.61 8.13 -4.51
C SER A 115 -0.52 6.92 -3.59
N ALA A 116 0.70 6.51 -3.23
CA ALA A 116 0.91 5.39 -2.32
C ALA A 116 0.24 5.64 -0.95
N GLN A 117 0.38 6.85 -0.40
CA GLN A 117 -0.27 7.24 0.86
C GLN A 117 -1.81 7.20 0.76
N ALA A 118 -2.39 7.69 -0.33
CA ALA A 118 -3.84 7.64 -0.57
C ALA A 118 -4.35 6.20 -0.67
N SER A 119 -3.64 5.33 -1.40
CA SER A 119 -3.96 3.89 -1.43
C SER A 119 -3.86 3.22 -0.07
N LEU A 120 -2.85 3.56 0.73
CA LEU A 120 -2.70 3.02 2.07
C LEU A 120 -3.81 3.47 3.02
N ALA A 121 -4.30 4.71 2.86
CA ALA A 121 -5.46 5.20 3.62
C ALA A 121 -6.73 4.39 3.30
N GLY A 122 -6.93 3.99 2.04
CA GLY A 122 -8.05 3.14 1.64
C GLY A 122 -7.87 1.67 2.03
N LEU A 123 -6.63 1.19 2.06
CA LEU A 123 -6.29 -0.19 2.40
C LEU A 123 -6.36 -0.45 3.91
N TYR A 124 -5.83 0.46 4.73
CA TYR A 124 -5.72 0.32 6.18
C TYR A 124 -6.37 1.50 6.94
N PRO A 125 -7.70 1.68 6.82
CA PRO A 125 -8.40 2.55 7.76
C PRO A 125 -8.12 2.06 9.20
N PRO A 126 -7.78 2.95 10.14
CA PRO A 126 -7.46 2.56 11.51
C PRO A 126 -8.63 1.81 12.14
N ALA A 127 -8.34 0.67 12.76
CA ALA A 127 -9.32 -0.17 13.42
C ALA A 127 -8.83 -0.56 14.81
N GLN A 128 -9.77 -0.79 15.72
CA GLN A 128 -9.49 -1.28 17.07
C GLN A 128 -8.47 -0.35 17.79
N GLY A 129 -7.41 -0.93 18.37
CA GLY A 129 -6.37 -0.19 19.10
C GLY A 129 -5.43 0.65 18.23
N GLN A 130 -5.57 0.66 16.90
CA GLN A 130 -4.78 1.53 16.01
C GLN A 130 -5.38 2.92 15.81
N ILE A 131 -6.59 3.16 16.33
CA ILE A 131 -7.20 4.49 16.31
C ILE A 131 -6.48 5.37 17.35
N TRP A 132 -5.48 6.12 16.89
CA TRP A 132 -4.76 7.09 17.72
C TRP A 132 -5.55 8.40 17.92
N ASN A 133 -6.44 8.72 16.99
CA ASN A 133 -7.30 9.91 17.05
C ASN A 133 -8.70 9.61 16.49
N PRO A 134 -9.78 9.75 17.29
CA PRO A 134 -11.13 9.42 16.85
C PRO A 134 -11.70 10.38 15.81
N ARG A 135 -11.10 11.56 15.62
CA ARG A 135 -11.51 12.53 14.58
C ARG A 135 -10.75 12.34 13.26
N ILE A 136 -9.68 11.55 13.27
CA ILE A 136 -8.81 11.33 12.10
C ILE A 136 -8.73 9.82 11.87
N LEU A 137 -9.56 9.30 10.96
CA LEU A 137 -9.56 7.89 10.57
C LEU A 137 -8.45 7.58 9.56
N TRP A 138 -7.23 7.99 9.89
CA TRP A 138 -6.01 7.73 9.14
C TRP A 138 -4.88 7.36 10.11
N GLN A 139 -3.98 6.49 9.67
CA GLN A 139 -2.77 6.14 10.42
C GLN A 139 -1.54 6.23 9.52
N PRO A 140 -0.38 6.60 10.08
CA PRO A 140 0.86 6.62 9.33
C PRO A 140 1.30 5.19 8.98
N ILE A 141 1.53 4.94 7.70
CA ILE A 141 2.16 3.71 7.20
C ILE A 141 3.39 4.11 6.39
N PRO A 142 4.58 3.54 6.66
CA PRO A 142 5.81 3.89 5.95
C PRO A 142 5.72 3.61 4.44
N VAL A 143 6.14 4.58 3.64
CA VAL A 143 6.38 4.44 2.20
C VAL A 143 7.86 4.67 1.97
N HIS A 144 8.56 3.65 1.49
CA HIS A 144 9.99 3.73 1.24
C HIS A 144 10.26 4.30 -0.16
N THR A 145 11.36 5.02 -0.31
CA THR A 145 11.78 5.54 -1.59
C THR A 145 13.29 5.54 -1.70
N VAL A 146 13.79 5.63 -2.92
CA VAL A 146 15.20 5.75 -3.26
C VAL A 146 15.31 6.91 -4.24
N PRO A 147 16.30 7.81 -4.10
CA PRO A 147 16.47 8.92 -5.02
C PRO A 147 16.47 8.45 -6.49
N LEU A 148 15.78 9.20 -7.37
CA LEU A 148 15.59 8.84 -8.79
C LEU A 148 16.89 8.43 -9.51
N SER A 149 18.01 9.07 -9.16
CA SER A 149 19.33 8.78 -9.73
C SER A 149 19.86 7.37 -9.40
N HIS A 150 19.36 6.75 -8.34
CA HIS A 150 19.77 5.45 -7.82
C HIS A 150 18.63 4.41 -7.85
N ASP A 151 17.44 4.77 -8.34
CA ASP A 151 16.30 3.86 -8.45
C ASP A 151 16.43 2.98 -9.70
N ASN A 152 16.82 1.72 -9.48
CA ASN A 152 16.93 0.70 -10.52
C ASN A 152 15.70 -0.22 -10.62
N VAL A 153 14.69 0.00 -9.76
CA VAL A 153 13.55 -0.93 -9.61
C VAL A 153 12.26 -0.30 -10.15
N SER A 154 12.01 0.97 -9.86
CA SER A 154 10.72 1.63 -10.14
C SER A 154 10.80 2.71 -11.22
N ARG A 155 11.96 2.85 -11.88
CA ARG A 155 12.27 3.94 -12.83
C ARG A 155 11.74 3.74 -14.27
N ASN A 156 11.24 2.56 -14.63
CA ASN A 156 10.76 2.29 -16.00
C ASN A 156 9.53 3.12 -16.42
#